data_AF-A0A9E2X8B8-F1
#
_entry.id   AF-A0A9E2X8B8-F1
#
_cell.length_a   1.000
_cell.length_b   1.000
_cell.length_c   1.000
_cell.angle_alpha   90.00
_cell.angle_beta   90.00
_cell.angle_gamma   90.00
#
_symmetry.space_group_name_H-M   'P 1'
#
loop_
_entity.id
_entity.type
_entity.pdbx_description
1 polymer ?
#
loop_
_entity_poly.entity_id
_entity_poly.type
_entity_poly.pdbx_seq_one_letter_code
_entity_poly.pdbx_strand_id
1 'polypeptide(L)'
;IHVTELGEPRYVGIAVHAASYEDLERMSRVEGASKIEDIDEPGGGKRVRLTDPDGYQVEVVHGMALLDPIEVPRPAVNSGNDKYRRRGELFRIQRGPSHIKRFGHFVVMSKNFDKTLGWYREMLGFRCSDEFYAGEKSNVVGSFNRLDRGDGYVDHHAFFCIRGDKSGLNHLSYEAADIDDVMVGHEHLVGKGYQHMWGIGRHLIGSQLFDYWADPWGRVHEHWADTDVLNAHTPPNRMERGEGTGGPWGQPIPQIFMGHASP
;
A
#
# COMPACT_ATOMS: atom_id res chain seq x y z
N ILE A 1 -6.42 -2.72 -10.50
CA ILE A 1 -7.69 -3.48 -10.48
C ILE A 1 -7.57 -4.52 -9.39
N HIS A 2 -8.60 -4.73 -8.57
CA HIS A 2 -8.65 -5.82 -7.61
C HIS A 2 -9.41 -6.98 -8.28
N VAL A 3 -8.77 -8.13 -8.42
CA VAL A 3 -9.38 -9.35 -8.95
C VAL A 3 -9.59 -10.34 -7.81
N THR A 4 -10.81 -10.86 -7.67
CA THR A 4 -11.13 -11.96 -6.74
C THR A 4 -11.66 -13.15 -7.52
N GLU A 5 -11.20 -14.34 -7.13
CA GLU A 5 -11.58 -15.60 -7.76
C GLU A 5 -12.28 -16.50 -6.74
N LEU A 6 -13.22 -17.32 -7.21
CA LEU A 6 -13.87 -18.32 -6.38
C LEU A 6 -12.89 -19.46 -6.07
N GLY A 7 -12.60 -19.67 -4.78
CA GLY A 7 -11.72 -20.74 -4.33
C GLY A 7 -11.48 -20.69 -2.83
N GLU A 8 -10.53 -21.50 -2.35
CA GLU A 8 -10.08 -21.43 -0.96
C GLU A 8 -9.47 -20.04 -0.67
N PRO A 9 -9.83 -19.38 0.46
CA PRO A 9 -9.34 -18.05 0.74
C PRO A 9 -7.81 -18.03 0.90
N ARG A 10 -7.11 -17.56 -0.14
CA ARG A 10 -5.68 -17.20 -0.09
C ARG A 10 -5.35 -15.85 -0.75
N TYR A 11 -4.17 -15.32 -0.48
CA TYR A 11 -3.51 -14.29 -1.26
C TYR A 11 -2.85 -14.96 -2.47
N VAL A 12 -3.21 -14.51 -3.67
CA VAL A 12 -2.67 -15.08 -4.92
C VAL A 12 -1.38 -14.39 -5.31
N GLY A 13 -1.39 -13.05 -5.29
CA GLY A 13 -0.27 -12.26 -5.78
C GLY A 13 -0.58 -10.78 -5.93
N ILE A 14 0.42 -10.04 -6.40
CA ILE A 14 0.33 -8.60 -6.70
C ILE A 14 0.76 -8.34 -8.14
N ALA A 15 0.23 -7.27 -8.74
CA ALA A 15 0.68 -6.77 -10.03
C ALA A 15 1.35 -5.40 -9.88
N VAL A 16 2.46 -5.19 -10.59
CA VAL A 16 3.14 -3.90 -10.74
C VAL A 16 3.14 -3.46 -12.20
N HIS A 17 2.95 -2.16 -12.43
CA HIS A 17 2.88 -1.62 -13.77
C HIS A 17 4.28 -1.29 -14.32
N ALA A 18 4.63 -1.88 -15.46
CA ALA A 18 5.85 -1.55 -16.21
C ALA A 18 5.71 -0.23 -16.95
N ALA A 19 6.73 0.63 -16.87
CA ALA A 19 6.74 1.93 -17.53
C ALA A 19 6.67 1.81 -19.06
N SER A 20 7.17 0.71 -19.62
CA SER A 20 7.17 0.45 -21.06
C SER A 20 6.94 -1.03 -21.37
N TYR A 21 6.53 -1.32 -22.61
CA TYR A 21 6.48 -2.69 -23.11
C TYR A 21 7.89 -3.32 -23.18
N GLU A 22 8.93 -2.52 -23.40
CA GLU A 22 10.32 -3.02 -23.39
C GLU A 22 10.71 -3.56 -22.01
N ASP A 23 10.29 -2.89 -20.93
CA ASP A 23 10.50 -3.41 -19.57
C ASP A 23 9.78 -4.75 -19.38
N LEU A 24 8.57 -4.91 -19.94
CA LEU A 24 7.87 -6.19 -19.92
C LEU A 24 8.64 -7.28 -20.68
N GLU A 25 9.23 -6.96 -21.83
CA GLU A 25 10.10 -7.88 -22.58
C GLU A 25 11.36 -8.26 -21.81
N ARG A 26 11.97 -7.33 -21.07
CA ARG A 26 13.11 -7.62 -20.19
C ARG A 26 12.69 -8.60 -19.09
N MET A 27 11.54 -8.38 -18.47
CA MET A 27 11.02 -9.28 -17.42
C MET A 27 10.73 -10.68 -17.94
N SER A 28 10.24 -10.84 -19.17
CA SER A 28 10.00 -12.17 -19.76
C SER A 28 11.25 -13.02 -20.01
N ARG A 29 12.45 -12.42 -19.91
CA ARG A 29 13.74 -13.11 -20.10
C ARG A 29 14.38 -13.53 -18.77
N VAL A 30 13.78 -13.14 -17.64
CA VAL A 30 14.21 -13.56 -16.31
C VAL A 30 14.00 -15.07 -16.17
N GLU A 31 14.95 -15.75 -15.52
CA GLU A 31 14.82 -17.18 -15.23
C GLU A 31 13.59 -17.46 -14.36
N GLY A 32 12.75 -18.40 -14.80
CA GLY A 32 11.50 -18.76 -14.11
C GLY A 32 10.31 -17.84 -14.41
N ALA A 33 10.50 -16.76 -15.19
CA ALA A 33 9.40 -15.93 -15.65
C ALA A 33 8.54 -16.64 -16.70
N SER A 34 7.26 -16.30 -16.76
CA SER A 34 6.41 -16.68 -17.88
C SER A 34 6.82 -15.96 -19.16
N LYS A 35 6.29 -16.42 -20.30
CA LYS A 35 6.27 -15.59 -21.52
C LYS A 35 5.34 -14.39 -21.30
N ILE A 36 5.39 -13.42 -22.23
CA ILE A 36 4.37 -12.37 -22.28
C ILE A 36 3.04 -13.01 -22.68
N GLU A 37 2.02 -12.75 -21.87
CA GLU A 37 0.67 -13.27 -22.01
C GLU A 37 -0.34 -12.13 -22.11
N ASP A 38 -1.47 -12.37 -22.78
CA ASP A 38 -2.62 -11.47 -22.73
C ASP A 38 -3.30 -11.56 -21.35
N ILE A 39 -3.72 -10.42 -20.82
CA ILE A 39 -4.53 -10.34 -19.61
C ILE A 39 -6.00 -10.58 -20.02
N ASP A 40 -6.59 -11.63 -19.48
CA ASP A 40 -7.99 -12.05 -19.68
C ASP A 40 -8.96 -11.47 -18.63
N GLU A 41 -8.43 -10.65 -17.72
CA GLU A 41 -9.16 -9.93 -16.68
C GLU A 41 -9.64 -8.54 -17.17
N PRO A 42 -10.57 -7.88 -16.45
CA PRO A 42 -10.99 -6.51 -16.77
C PRO A 42 -9.80 -5.57 -16.94
N GLY A 43 -9.87 -4.69 -17.93
CA GLY A 43 -8.79 -3.78 -18.31
C GLY A 43 -7.83 -4.33 -19.37
N GLY A 44 -7.75 -5.65 -19.54
CA GLY A 44 -6.89 -6.28 -20.55
C GLY A 44 -5.43 -5.87 -20.44
N GLY A 45 -4.70 -5.88 -21.55
CA GLY A 45 -3.27 -5.58 -21.60
C GLY A 45 -2.40 -6.84 -21.67
N LYS A 46 -1.13 -6.70 -21.29
CA LYS A 46 -0.12 -7.76 -21.35
C LYS A 46 0.53 -7.94 -19.98
N ARG A 47 0.88 -9.18 -19.63
CA ARG A 47 1.58 -9.51 -18.38
C ARG A 47 2.74 -10.48 -18.56
N VAL A 48 3.65 -10.44 -17.59
CA VAL A 48 4.65 -11.48 -17.30
C VAL A 48 4.47 -11.86 -15.85
N ARG A 49 4.47 -13.16 -15.56
CA ARG A 49 4.35 -13.72 -14.22
C ARG A 49 5.69 -14.18 -13.68
N LEU A 50 5.90 -13.89 -12.42
CA LEU A 50 7.05 -14.27 -11.62
C LEU A 50 6.54 -14.94 -10.34
N THR A 51 7.44 -15.63 -9.65
CA THR A 51 7.17 -16.18 -8.32
C THR A 51 8.14 -15.56 -7.34
N ASP A 52 7.62 -14.94 -6.28
CA ASP A 52 8.45 -14.37 -5.23
C ASP A 52 9.07 -15.47 -4.35
N PRO A 53 10.02 -15.12 -3.47
CA PRO A 53 10.71 -16.12 -2.64
C PRO A 53 9.83 -16.88 -1.64
N ASP A 54 8.64 -16.37 -1.33
CA ASP A 54 7.66 -17.02 -0.45
C ASP A 54 6.61 -17.83 -1.25
N GLY A 55 6.70 -17.82 -2.59
CA GLY A 55 5.86 -18.62 -3.48
C GLY A 55 4.63 -17.88 -4.01
N TYR A 56 4.50 -16.58 -3.77
CA TYR A 56 3.39 -15.78 -4.27
C TYR A 56 3.62 -15.32 -5.70
N GLN A 57 2.53 -15.18 -6.45
CA GLN A 57 2.61 -14.67 -7.81
C GLN A 57 2.93 -13.18 -7.79
N VAL A 58 3.82 -12.75 -8.67
CA VAL A 58 4.07 -11.33 -8.95
C VAL A 58 3.91 -11.12 -10.45
N GLU A 59 2.99 -10.24 -10.84
CA GLU A 59 2.77 -9.89 -12.23
C GLU A 59 3.44 -8.55 -12.55
N VAL A 60 4.12 -8.47 -13.67
CA VAL A 60 4.52 -7.21 -14.29
C VAL A 60 3.57 -6.98 -15.46
N VAL A 61 2.86 -5.85 -15.47
CA VAL A 61 1.78 -5.59 -16.43
C VAL A 61 2.03 -4.33 -17.25
N HIS A 62 1.59 -4.30 -18.50
CA HIS A 62 1.65 -3.13 -19.36
C HIS A 62 0.45 -3.06 -20.31
N GLY A 63 -0.01 -1.83 -20.62
CA GLY A 63 -1.06 -1.61 -21.60
C GLY A 63 -2.48 -1.94 -21.13
N MET A 64 -2.71 -2.01 -19.83
CA MET A 64 -4.07 -2.10 -19.28
C MET A 64 -4.85 -0.82 -19.58
N ALA A 65 -6.14 -0.94 -19.89
CA ALA A 65 -7.04 0.20 -20.02
C ALA A 65 -7.19 0.95 -18.69
N LEU A 66 -7.09 2.28 -18.75
CA LEU A 66 -7.32 3.16 -17.61
C LEU A 66 -8.76 3.64 -17.61
N LEU A 67 -9.31 3.81 -16.40
CA LEU A 67 -10.61 4.45 -16.20
C LEU A 67 -10.41 5.95 -15.95
N ASP A 68 -11.46 6.72 -16.22
CA ASP A 68 -11.48 8.13 -15.85
C ASP A 68 -11.32 8.31 -14.33
N PRO A 69 -10.59 9.33 -13.88
CA PRO A 69 -10.45 9.60 -12.45
C PRO A 69 -11.81 9.84 -11.78
N ILE A 70 -12.02 9.24 -10.62
CA ILE A 70 -13.22 9.51 -9.81
C ILE A 70 -13.13 10.94 -9.29
N GLU A 71 -14.04 11.83 -9.70
CA GLU A 71 -14.09 13.18 -9.17
C GLU A 71 -14.77 13.21 -7.80
N VAL A 72 -14.10 13.83 -6.82
CA VAL A 72 -14.64 14.03 -5.47
C VAL A 72 -14.49 15.51 -5.16
N PRO A 73 -15.55 16.33 -5.33
CA PRO A 73 -15.45 17.77 -5.10
C PRO A 73 -15.13 18.07 -3.63
N ARG A 74 -13.90 18.51 -3.37
CA ARG A 74 -13.42 18.90 -2.04
C ARG A 74 -12.97 20.37 -2.07
N PRO A 75 -13.71 21.29 -1.42
CA PRO A 75 -13.31 22.69 -1.38
C PRO A 75 -12.15 22.88 -0.39
N ALA A 76 -11.49 24.04 -0.45
CA ALA A 76 -10.35 24.34 0.42
C ALA A 76 -10.69 24.20 1.91
N VAL A 77 -9.83 23.54 2.69
CA VAL A 77 -10.01 23.49 4.16
C VAL A 77 -9.67 24.85 4.76
N ASN A 78 -10.58 25.40 5.56
CA ASN A 78 -10.31 26.58 6.39
C ASN A 78 -9.36 26.16 7.52
N SER A 79 -8.26 26.85 7.71
CA SER A 79 -7.32 26.58 8.81
C SER A 79 -7.32 27.71 9.84
N GLY A 80 -6.65 27.51 10.98
CA GLY A 80 -6.44 28.59 11.95
C GLY A 80 -5.67 29.78 11.37
N ASN A 81 -4.79 29.52 10.39
CA ASN A 81 -4.02 30.57 9.70
C ASN A 81 -4.85 31.30 8.65
N ASP A 82 -5.84 30.64 8.04
CA ASP A 82 -6.78 31.28 7.11
C ASP A 82 -8.17 30.63 7.18
N LYS A 83 -9.06 31.28 7.93
CA LYS A 83 -10.44 30.83 8.14
C LYS A 83 -11.42 31.25 7.05
N TYR A 84 -10.97 31.99 6.02
CA TYR A 84 -11.85 32.60 5.03
C TYR A 84 -11.72 32.00 3.62
N ARG A 85 -10.99 30.89 3.45
CA ARG A 85 -10.77 30.22 2.16
C ARG A 85 -12.07 29.80 1.46
N ARG A 86 -13.15 29.58 2.21
CA ARG A 86 -14.49 29.23 1.69
C ARG A 86 -15.56 30.24 2.08
N ARG A 87 -15.26 31.54 2.05
CA ARG A 87 -16.23 32.56 2.46
C ARG A 87 -17.48 32.51 1.57
N GLY A 88 -18.65 32.29 2.19
CA GLY A 88 -19.92 32.21 1.48
C GLY A 88 -20.20 30.84 0.85
N GLU A 89 -19.28 29.89 0.93
CA GLU A 89 -19.42 28.55 0.38
C GLU A 89 -19.65 27.55 1.51
N LEU A 90 -20.82 26.91 1.52
CA LEU A 90 -21.15 25.87 2.48
C LEU A 90 -20.74 24.51 1.92
N PHE A 91 -20.03 23.72 2.72
CA PHE A 91 -19.68 22.35 2.39
C PHE A 91 -20.29 21.40 3.40
N ARG A 92 -21.01 20.39 2.90
CA ARG A 92 -21.66 19.36 3.73
C ARG A 92 -21.25 17.99 3.22
N ILE A 93 -20.47 17.31 4.04
CA ILE A 93 -19.97 15.97 3.74
C ILE A 93 -21.14 14.98 3.84
N GLN A 94 -21.32 14.16 2.81
CA GLN A 94 -22.33 13.12 2.78
C GLN A 94 -21.79 11.85 3.45
N ARG A 95 -22.68 11.08 4.09
CA ARG A 95 -22.33 9.73 4.57
C ARG A 95 -22.22 8.77 3.38
N GLY A 96 -21.33 7.79 3.47
CA GLY A 96 -21.14 6.79 2.41
C GLY A 96 -19.81 6.05 2.58
N PRO A 97 -19.49 5.09 1.69
CA PRO A 97 -18.15 4.53 1.62
C PRO A 97 -17.13 5.61 1.22
N SER A 98 -15.85 5.43 1.58
CA SER A 98 -14.77 6.29 1.08
C SER A 98 -14.69 6.24 -0.45
N HIS A 99 -14.28 7.36 -1.05
CA HIS A 99 -14.05 7.46 -2.48
C HIS A 99 -12.59 7.11 -2.78
N ILE A 100 -12.33 5.81 -2.91
CA ILE A 100 -10.99 5.31 -3.23
C ILE A 100 -10.52 5.85 -4.59
N LYS A 101 -9.43 6.60 -4.57
CA LYS A 101 -8.83 7.27 -5.73
C LYS A 101 -7.91 6.32 -6.48
N ARG A 102 -7.14 5.51 -5.76
CA ARG A 102 -6.20 4.53 -6.32
C ARG A 102 -5.72 3.52 -5.29
N PHE A 103 -5.09 2.47 -5.80
CA PHE A 103 -4.22 1.61 -5.01
C PHE A 103 -2.91 2.35 -4.65
N GLY A 104 -2.45 2.19 -3.42
CA GLY A 104 -1.24 2.81 -2.87
C GLY A 104 -0.09 1.82 -2.79
N HIS A 105 -0.18 0.89 -1.85
CA HIS A 105 0.89 -0.07 -1.54
C HIS A 105 0.36 -1.44 -1.11
N PHE A 106 1.26 -2.43 -1.15
CA PHE A 106 1.04 -3.74 -0.56
C PHE A 106 2.10 -4.02 0.49
N VAL A 107 1.71 -4.80 1.50
CA VAL A 107 2.57 -5.15 2.62
C VAL A 107 2.60 -6.66 2.77
N VAL A 108 3.80 -7.22 2.82
CA VAL A 108 4.01 -8.66 3.04
C VAL A 108 4.73 -8.88 4.35
N MET A 109 4.31 -9.93 5.06
CA MET A 109 5.10 -10.54 6.11
C MET A 109 5.86 -11.71 5.51
N SER A 110 7.10 -11.94 5.94
CA SER A 110 7.92 -13.04 5.44
C SER A 110 8.74 -13.71 6.53
N LYS A 111 8.75 -15.05 6.51
CA LYS A 111 9.73 -15.89 7.22
C LYS A 111 11.12 -15.79 6.62
N ASN A 112 11.21 -15.51 5.32
CA ASN A 112 12.43 -15.40 4.54
C ASN A 112 12.81 -13.93 4.28
N PHE A 113 12.59 -13.06 5.27
CA PHE A 113 12.63 -11.60 5.15
C PHE A 113 13.76 -11.06 4.24
N ASP A 114 15.02 -11.43 4.50
CA ASP A 114 16.16 -10.88 3.76
C ASP A 114 16.13 -11.29 2.27
N LYS A 115 15.69 -12.53 1.99
CA LYS A 115 15.54 -13.05 0.63
C LYS A 115 14.37 -12.37 -0.08
N THR A 116 13.23 -12.23 0.57
CA THR A 116 12.03 -11.58 0.02
C THR A 116 12.29 -10.09 -0.25
N LEU A 117 12.80 -9.35 0.72
CA LEU A 117 13.14 -7.94 0.56
C LEU A 117 14.18 -7.73 -0.55
N GLY A 118 15.25 -8.54 -0.56
CA GLY A 118 16.27 -8.49 -1.61
C GLY A 118 15.69 -8.72 -3.00
N TRP A 119 14.85 -9.75 -3.16
CA TRP A 119 14.19 -10.06 -4.42
C TRP A 119 13.33 -8.90 -4.94
N TYR A 120 12.47 -8.29 -4.11
CA TYR A 120 11.65 -7.16 -4.55
C TYR A 120 12.50 -5.94 -4.95
N ARG A 121 13.62 -5.67 -4.24
CA ARG A 121 14.54 -4.58 -4.58
C ARG A 121 15.30 -4.84 -5.88
N GLU A 122 15.83 -6.04 -6.06
CA GLU A 122 16.65 -6.41 -7.22
C GLU A 122 15.81 -6.64 -8.47
N MET A 123 14.69 -7.36 -8.34
CA MET A 123 13.85 -7.74 -9.48
C MET A 123 12.95 -6.61 -9.98
N LEU A 124 12.43 -5.78 -9.06
CA LEU A 124 11.48 -4.72 -9.42
C LEU A 124 12.03 -3.30 -9.21
N GLY A 125 13.28 -3.17 -8.74
CA GLY A 125 13.93 -1.87 -8.58
C GLY A 125 13.39 -1.03 -7.42
N PHE A 126 12.72 -1.63 -6.44
CA PHE A 126 12.24 -0.90 -5.25
C PHE A 126 13.42 -0.32 -4.45
N ARG A 127 13.27 0.92 -3.97
CA ARG A 127 14.30 1.66 -3.23
C ARG A 127 13.86 1.92 -1.79
N CYS A 128 14.77 1.73 -0.84
CA CYS A 128 14.50 1.94 0.59
C CYS A 128 14.15 3.40 0.91
N SER A 129 13.02 3.62 1.59
CA SER A 129 12.65 4.89 2.22
C SER A 129 13.02 4.87 3.69
N ASP A 130 12.49 3.90 4.43
CA ASP A 130 12.73 3.77 5.86
C ASP A 130 12.90 2.29 6.24
N GLU A 131 13.74 2.04 7.23
CA GLU A 131 13.96 0.72 7.81
C GLU A 131 13.83 0.76 9.34
N PHE A 132 13.09 -0.20 9.87
CA PHE A 132 13.05 -0.49 11.29
C PHE A 132 14.05 -1.59 11.63
N TYR A 133 14.85 -1.39 12.68
CA TYR A 133 15.69 -2.44 13.25
C TYR A 133 15.29 -2.74 14.71
N ALA A 134 15.62 -3.93 15.20
CA ALA A 134 15.38 -4.31 16.59
C ALA A 134 16.69 -4.71 17.28
N GLY A 135 17.04 -4.03 18.37
CA GLY A 135 18.33 -4.22 19.04
C GLY A 135 19.48 -3.69 18.17
N GLU A 136 20.22 -4.58 17.53
CA GLU A 136 21.33 -4.17 16.65
C GLU A 136 20.83 -3.55 15.34
N LYS A 137 21.52 -2.51 14.84
CA LYS A 137 21.20 -1.83 13.58
C LYS A 137 21.25 -2.73 12.33
N SER A 138 21.93 -3.87 12.43
CA SER A 138 22.00 -4.92 11.42
C SER A 138 20.71 -5.76 11.36
N ASN A 139 19.96 -5.85 12.45
CA ASN A 139 18.74 -6.65 12.55
C ASN A 139 17.52 -5.86 12.05
N VAL A 140 17.43 -5.69 10.73
CA VAL A 140 16.27 -5.05 10.09
C VAL A 140 15.04 -5.97 10.21
N VAL A 141 13.96 -5.42 10.77
CA VAL A 141 12.69 -6.12 11.03
C VAL A 141 11.53 -5.59 10.18
N GLY A 142 11.72 -4.47 9.49
CA GLY A 142 10.77 -3.94 8.53
C GLY A 142 11.44 -2.96 7.58
N SER A 143 11.02 -2.93 6.32
CA SER A 143 11.55 -1.99 5.33
C SER A 143 10.49 -1.47 4.37
N PHE A 144 10.25 -0.15 4.44
CA PHE A 144 9.41 0.59 3.50
C PHE A 144 10.22 0.91 2.24
N ASN A 145 9.64 0.64 1.08
CA ASN A 145 10.30 0.83 -0.20
C ASN A 145 9.39 1.55 -1.20
N ARG A 146 9.95 2.57 -1.84
CA ARG A 146 9.32 3.37 -2.90
C ARG A 146 9.76 2.91 -4.28
N LEU A 147 9.01 3.32 -5.30
CA LEU A 147 9.43 3.17 -6.70
C LEU A 147 10.65 4.04 -6.99
N ASP A 148 11.59 3.56 -7.79
CA ASP A 148 12.67 4.41 -8.29
C ASP A 148 12.23 5.10 -9.60
N ARG A 149 11.92 6.40 -9.52
CA ARG A 149 11.59 7.25 -10.68
C ARG A 149 12.60 8.39 -10.89
N GLY A 150 13.83 8.22 -10.40
CA GLY A 150 14.85 9.26 -10.47
C GLY A 150 14.43 10.52 -9.74
N ASP A 151 14.39 11.65 -10.45
CA ASP A 151 14.04 12.96 -9.88
C ASP A 151 12.53 13.11 -9.57
N GLY A 152 11.69 12.23 -10.13
CA GLY A 152 10.25 12.24 -9.93
C GLY A 152 9.87 11.86 -8.50
N TYR A 153 8.96 12.64 -7.91
CA TYR A 153 8.39 12.34 -6.60
C TYR A 153 7.37 11.21 -6.68
N VAL A 154 7.49 10.27 -5.75
CA VAL A 154 6.60 9.12 -5.55
C VAL A 154 6.20 9.03 -4.09
N ASP A 155 5.14 8.29 -3.79
CA ASP A 155 4.75 8.01 -2.41
C ASP A 155 5.92 7.44 -1.61
N HIS A 156 5.92 7.72 -0.30
CA HIS A 156 6.88 7.21 0.67
C HIS A 156 7.15 5.72 0.49
N HIS A 157 6.12 4.92 0.17
CA HIS A 157 6.31 3.54 -0.22
C HIS A 157 5.20 3.04 -1.15
N ALA A 158 5.54 2.04 -1.94
CA ALA A 158 4.62 1.20 -2.70
C ALA A 158 4.72 -0.28 -2.26
N PHE A 159 5.77 -0.62 -1.50
CA PHE A 159 6.01 -1.96 -0.95
C PHE A 159 6.55 -1.85 0.48
N PHE A 160 5.99 -2.62 1.41
CA PHE A 160 6.56 -2.79 2.77
C PHE A 160 6.75 -4.29 3.06
N CYS A 161 7.96 -4.65 3.47
CA CYS A 161 8.28 -6.01 3.92
C CYS A 161 8.44 -6.02 5.43
N ILE A 162 7.79 -6.97 6.11
CA ILE A 162 7.84 -7.17 7.56
C ILE A 162 8.49 -8.52 7.86
N ARG A 163 9.46 -8.55 8.78
CA ARG A 163 10.02 -9.81 9.30
C ARG A 163 9.01 -10.44 10.26
N GLY A 164 8.66 -11.70 10.03
CA GLY A 164 7.69 -12.40 10.88
C GLY A 164 7.89 -13.91 10.88
N ASP A 165 7.05 -14.59 11.68
CA ASP A 165 6.99 -16.04 11.79
C ASP A 165 5.98 -16.67 10.80
N LYS A 166 5.42 -15.87 9.90
CA LYS A 166 4.51 -16.23 8.82
C LYS A 166 4.98 -15.59 7.52
N SER A 167 4.59 -16.20 6.40
CA SER A 167 4.69 -15.57 5.08
C SER A 167 3.27 -15.32 4.58
N GLY A 168 3.02 -14.15 4.01
CA GLY A 168 1.71 -13.78 3.48
C GLY A 168 1.45 -12.29 3.40
N LEU A 169 0.28 -11.94 2.87
CA LEU A 169 -0.19 -10.56 2.74
C LEU A 169 -0.56 -10.01 4.12
N ASN A 170 0.11 -8.95 4.58
CA ASN A 170 -0.30 -8.24 5.78
C ASN A 170 -1.48 -7.30 5.46
N HIS A 171 -1.37 -6.42 4.46
CA HIS A 171 -2.50 -5.62 4.00
C HIS A 171 -2.29 -5.07 2.57
N LEU A 172 -3.40 -4.64 1.97
CA LEU A 172 -3.46 -3.82 0.76
C LEU A 172 -3.94 -2.42 1.13
N SER A 173 -3.44 -1.42 0.44
CA SER A 173 -3.67 -0.03 0.83
C SER A 173 -4.23 0.83 -0.30
N TYR A 174 -5.19 1.68 0.04
CA TYR A 174 -6.01 2.43 -0.90
C TYR A 174 -6.14 3.90 -0.47
N GLU A 175 -5.76 4.82 -1.37
CA GLU A 175 -5.82 6.24 -1.10
C GLU A 175 -7.26 6.75 -1.23
N ALA A 176 -7.78 7.38 -0.20
CA ALA A 176 -9.03 8.13 -0.19
C ALA A 176 -8.78 9.62 -0.50
N ALA A 177 -9.85 10.39 -0.76
CA ALA A 177 -9.69 11.75 -1.25
C ALA A 177 -9.02 12.71 -0.25
N ASP A 178 -9.34 12.59 1.04
CA ASP A 178 -8.82 13.40 2.13
C ASP A 178 -9.16 12.75 3.49
N ILE A 179 -8.78 13.40 4.59
CA ILE A 179 -9.09 12.94 5.95
C ILE A 179 -10.59 12.75 6.19
N ASP A 180 -11.43 13.67 5.70
CA ASP A 180 -12.88 13.57 5.90
C ASP A 180 -13.46 12.35 5.16
N ASP A 181 -12.91 12.02 3.99
CA ASP A 181 -13.29 10.83 3.21
C ASP A 181 -12.90 9.52 3.91
N VAL A 182 -11.74 9.48 4.58
CA VAL A 182 -11.35 8.36 5.45
C VAL A 182 -12.32 8.23 6.62
N MET A 183 -12.60 9.32 7.35
CA MET A 183 -13.52 9.32 8.49
C MET A 183 -14.94 8.91 8.11
N VAL A 184 -15.44 9.34 6.94
CA VAL A 184 -16.76 8.95 6.44
C VAL A 184 -16.83 7.47 6.11
N GLY A 185 -15.79 6.93 5.48
CA GLY A 185 -15.69 5.49 5.21
C GLY A 185 -15.59 4.66 6.48
N HIS A 186 -14.87 5.15 7.49
CA HIS A 186 -14.81 4.54 8.82
C HIS A 186 -16.23 4.36 9.39
N GLU A 187 -16.99 5.45 9.50
CA GLU A 187 -18.38 5.42 10.00
C GLU A 187 -19.28 4.51 9.18
N HIS A 188 -19.07 4.45 7.86
CA HIS A 188 -19.80 3.55 6.99
C HIS A 188 -19.50 2.08 7.29
N LEU A 189 -18.23 1.72 7.46
CA LEU A 189 -17.81 0.35 7.75
C LEU A 189 -18.21 -0.09 9.17
N VAL A 190 -18.14 0.82 10.15
CA VAL A 190 -18.73 0.62 11.50
C VAL A 190 -20.22 0.30 11.37
N GLY A 191 -20.99 1.13 10.65
CA GLY A 191 -22.43 0.94 10.48
C GLY A 191 -22.82 -0.33 9.73
N LYS A 192 -21.89 -0.91 8.96
CA LYS A 192 -22.05 -2.20 8.27
C LYS A 192 -21.57 -3.40 9.11
N GLY A 193 -20.93 -3.17 10.25
CA GLY A 193 -20.43 -4.21 11.14
C GLY A 193 -19.19 -4.94 10.59
N TYR A 194 -18.38 -4.29 9.76
CA TYR A 194 -17.08 -4.85 9.36
C TYR A 194 -16.13 -4.91 10.57
N GLN A 195 -15.11 -5.75 10.47
CA GLN A 195 -14.12 -5.88 11.53
C GLN A 195 -13.07 -4.78 11.40
N HIS A 196 -13.08 -3.86 12.36
CA HIS A 196 -12.02 -2.86 12.50
C HIS A 196 -10.74 -3.53 13.02
N MET A 197 -9.61 -3.22 12.39
CA MET A 197 -8.32 -3.85 12.69
C MET A 197 -7.38 -2.92 13.45
N TRP A 198 -7.28 -1.66 13.01
CA TRP A 198 -6.44 -0.64 13.64
C TRP A 198 -6.77 0.75 13.08
N GLY A 199 -6.66 1.80 13.90
CA GLY A 199 -6.94 3.18 13.49
C GLY A 199 -8.11 3.82 14.26
N ILE A 200 -8.58 5.00 13.86
CA ILE A 200 -7.92 5.90 12.93
C ILE A 200 -6.65 6.47 13.58
N GLY A 201 -5.59 6.64 12.80
CA GLY A 201 -4.33 7.20 13.30
C GLY A 201 -3.53 7.92 12.21
N ARG A 202 -2.35 8.38 12.60
CA ARG A 202 -1.34 8.97 11.70
C ARG A 202 -0.04 8.23 11.89
N HIS A 203 0.51 7.63 10.85
CA HIS A 203 1.83 7.00 10.93
C HIS A 203 2.91 8.04 11.20
N LEU A 204 3.92 7.67 11.98
CA LEU A 204 5.13 8.48 12.11
C LEU A 204 5.93 8.48 10.80
N ILE A 205 5.97 7.33 10.14
CA ILE A 205 6.77 7.07 8.94
C ILE A 205 5.88 7.16 7.69
N GLY A 206 6.33 7.93 6.70
CA GLY A 206 5.53 8.32 5.55
C GLY A 206 4.36 9.24 5.86
N SER A 207 4.15 9.58 7.13
CA SER A 207 3.11 10.52 7.57
C SER A 207 1.70 10.16 7.10
N GLN A 208 1.37 8.92 6.76
CA GLN A 208 0.03 8.60 6.25
C GLN A 208 -1.03 8.63 7.36
N LEU A 209 -2.17 9.26 7.11
CA LEU A 209 -3.41 8.95 7.85
C LEU A 209 -3.84 7.53 7.51
N PHE A 210 -4.29 6.75 8.47
CA PHE A 210 -4.66 5.36 8.22
C PHE A 210 -5.94 4.93 8.96
N ASP A 211 -6.64 3.98 8.35
CA ASP A 211 -7.74 3.23 8.95
C ASP A 211 -7.81 1.81 8.33
N TYR A 212 -7.60 0.78 9.15
CA TYR A 212 -7.47 -0.60 8.71
C TYR A 212 -8.72 -1.42 9.03
N TRP A 213 -9.21 -2.14 8.03
CA TRP A 213 -10.40 -2.99 8.12
C TRP A 213 -10.15 -4.37 7.54
N ALA A 214 -10.70 -5.41 8.15
CA ALA A 214 -10.69 -6.74 7.58
C ALA A 214 -11.97 -6.97 6.75
N ASP A 215 -11.79 -7.57 5.58
CA ASP A 215 -12.89 -8.10 4.78
C ASP A 215 -13.47 -9.38 5.40
N PRO A 216 -14.58 -9.94 4.88
CA PRO A 216 -15.20 -11.14 5.44
C PRO A 216 -14.32 -12.40 5.43
N TRP A 217 -13.23 -12.41 4.67
CA TRP A 217 -12.25 -13.50 4.61
C TRP A 217 -10.96 -13.16 5.37
N GLY A 218 -10.96 -12.07 6.14
CA GLY A 218 -9.84 -11.67 6.99
C GLY A 218 -8.73 -10.90 6.28
N ARG A 219 -8.85 -10.52 4.99
CA ARG A 219 -7.82 -9.68 4.35
C ARG A 219 -7.93 -8.25 4.82
N VAL A 220 -6.80 -7.68 5.21
CA VAL A 220 -6.77 -6.31 5.72
C VAL A 220 -6.60 -5.30 4.58
N HIS A 221 -7.45 -4.29 4.62
CA HIS A 221 -7.52 -3.17 3.70
C HIS A 221 -7.30 -1.89 4.50
N GLU A 222 -6.29 -1.12 4.10
CA GLU A 222 -6.03 0.22 4.63
C GLU A 222 -6.71 1.27 3.74
N HIS A 223 -7.47 2.16 4.37
CA HIS A 223 -7.83 3.44 3.78
C HIS A 223 -6.88 4.51 4.33
N TRP A 224 -6.27 5.28 3.45
CA TRP A 224 -5.30 6.29 3.84
C TRP A 224 -5.44 7.59 3.06
N ALA A 225 -4.82 8.65 3.57
CA ALA A 225 -4.63 9.92 2.87
C ALA A 225 -3.34 10.60 3.35
N ASP A 226 -2.85 11.56 2.57
CA ASP A 226 -1.79 12.51 2.96
C ASP A 226 -0.43 11.84 3.28
N THR A 227 0.16 11.18 2.29
CA THR A 227 1.50 10.56 2.40
C THR A 227 2.63 11.54 2.06
N ASP A 228 3.78 11.35 2.69
CA ASP A 228 5.02 11.99 2.25
C ASP A 228 5.41 11.50 0.86
N VAL A 229 6.00 12.38 0.06
CA VAL A 229 6.52 12.04 -1.27
C VAL A 229 8.03 12.23 -1.33
N LEU A 230 8.73 11.26 -1.92
CA LEU A 230 10.19 11.16 -1.95
C LEU A 230 10.69 10.93 -3.39
N ASN A 231 11.97 11.17 -3.63
CA ASN A 231 12.61 10.85 -4.92
C ASN A 231 13.97 10.15 -4.71
N ALA A 232 14.77 10.01 -5.77
CA ALA A 232 16.06 9.33 -5.70
C ALA A 232 17.09 10.05 -4.81
N HIS A 233 16.95 11.36 -4.60
CA HIS A 233 17.86 12.17 -3.78
C HIS A 233 17.54 12.09 -2.29
N THR A 234 16.37 11.59 -1.92
CA THR A 234 16.01 11.34 -0.53
C THR A 234 16.82 10.15 0.01
N PRO A 235 17.70 10.34 1.02
CA PRO A 235 18.43 9.23 1.62
C PRO A 235 17.48 8.32 2.42
N PRO A 236 17.77 7.01 2.51
CA PRO A 236 17.00 6.14 3.39
C PRO A 236 17.24 6.52 4.84
N ASN A 237 16.20 6.41 5.66
CA ASN A 237 16.31 6.59 7.10
C ASN A 237 16.21 5.24 7.84
N ARG A 238 16.81 5.18 9.03
CA ARG A 238 16.84 3.97 9.87
C ARG A 238 16.52 4.33 11.30
N MET A 239 15.60 3.58 11.89
CA MET A 239 15.21 3.81 13.27
C MET A 239 14.97 2.51 14.03
N GLU A 240 15.18 2.58 15.33
CA GLU A 240 14.90 1.47 16.22
C GLU A 240 13.39 1.29 16.38
N ARG A 241 12.92 0.04 16.35
CA ARG A 241 11.55 -0.28 16.66
C ARG A 241 11.30 -0.05 18.15
N GLY A 242 10.40 0.87 18.49
CA GLY A 242 10.08 1.21 19.88
C GLY A 242 8.70 1.85 20.06
N GLU A 243 8.41 2.27 21.29
CA GLU A 243 7.20 3.03 21.61
C GLU A 243 7.16 4.32 20.79
N GLY A 244 6.00 4.64 20.19
CA GLY A 244 5.81 5.81 19.32
C GLY A 244 6.03 5.55 17.82
N THR A 245 6.53 4.38 17.42
CA THR A 245 6.63 4.01 15.98
C THR A 245 5.27 3.92 15.29
N GLY A 246 4.18 3.74 16.03
CA GLY A 246 2.82 3.75 15.52
C GLY A 246 2.25 5.13 15.19
N GLY A 247 2.95 6.23 15.51
CA GLY A 247 2.50 7.58 15.20
C GLY A 247 2.41 8.57 16.35
N PRO A 248 2.23 9.87 16.05
CA PRO A 248 2.02 10.92 17.05
C PRO A 248 0.64 10.86 17.72
N TRP A 249 -0.36 10.22 17.11
CA TRP A 249 -1.70 10.02 17.67
C TRP A 249 -2.42 8.85 17.00
N GLY A 250 -3.49 8.37 17.64
CA GLY A 250 -4.14 7.11 17.31
C GLY A 250 -3.84 6.04 18.36
N GLN A 251 -4.48 4.87 18.24
CA GLN A 251 -4.21 3.77 19.16
C GLN A 251 -2.85 3.11 18.84
N PRO A 252 -2.13 2.58 19.85
CA PRO A 252 -0.99 1.70 19.61
C PRO A 252 -1.37 0.54 18.69
N ILE A 253 -0.36 -0.04 18.01
CA ILE A 253 -0.58 -1.16 17.10
C ILE A 253 -1.20 -2.34 17.88
N PRO A 254 -2.42 -2.79 17.56
CA PRO A 254 -3.08 -3.85 18.32
C PRO A 254 -2.50 -5.22 17.95
N GLN A 255 -2.57 -6.17 18.90
CA GLN A 255 -2.05 -7.53 18.71
C GLN A 255 -2.68 -8.24 17.50
N ILE A 256 -3.96 -7.96 17.22
CA ILE A 256 -4.69 -8.53 16.08
C ILE A 256 -4.07 -8.15 14.74
N PHE A 257 -3.41 -6.99 14.67
CA PHE A 257 -2.74 -6.49 13.46
C PHE A 257 -1.27 -6.92 13.39
N MET A 258 -0.53 -6.84 14.51
CA MET A 258 0.92 -7.13 14.52
C MET A 258 1.29 -8.54 14.00
N GLY A 259 0.46 -9.55 14.29
CA GLY A 259 0.69 -10.94 13.85
C GLY A 259 -0.11 -11.36 12.62
N HIS A 260 -0.74 -10.39 11.94
CA HIS A 260 -1.61 -10.67 10.80
C HIS A 260 -0.78 -10.94 9.54
N ALA A 261 -1.07 -12.06 8.90
CA ALA A 261 -0.64 -12.37 7.54
C ALA A 261 -1.69 -13.32 6.95
N SER A 262 -2.33 -12.86 5.88
CA SER A 262 -3.21 -13.68 5.06
C SER A 262 -2.36 -14.62 4.20
N PRO A 263 -2.54 -15.95 4.33
CA PRO A 263 -1.71 -16.94 3.65
C PRO A 263 -1.89 -16.91 2.14
#